data_AF-A0A3C1N6E9-F1
#
_entry.id   AF-A0A3C1N6E9-F1
#
_cell.length_a   1.000
_cell.length_b   1.000
_cell.length_c   1.000
_cell.angle_alpha   90.00
_cell.angle_beta   90.00
_cell.angle_gamma   90.00
#
_symmetry.space_group_name_H-M   'P 1'
#
loop_
_entity.id
_entity.type
_entity.pdbx_description
1 polymer ?
#
loop_
_entity_poly.entity_id
_entity_poly.type
_entity_poly.pdbx_seq_one_letter_code
_entity_poly.pdbx_strand_id
1 'polypeptide(L)'
;MTYDEKISRIYPTREEMLNRVARYRSLRGYDGGLADSNMPDAVRFLFNVIGFQPPPNESGGAGSPVGARAARMSSIKISEGFNLGYCEALPGRGPMMHNHDTNETFITMTGKWRASWELENSEVEHVDLEPLDV
;
A
#
# COMPACT_ATOMS: atom_id res chain seq x y z
N MET A 1 5.29 36.04 17.74
CA MET A 1 3.85 35.67 17.73
C MET A 1 3.75 34.23 18.20
N THR A 2 2.97 33.97 19.24
CA THR A 2 2.60 32.59 19.62
C THR A 2 1.52 32.11 18.66
N TYR A 3 1.70 30.95 18.05
CA TYR A 3 0.68 30.31 17.23
C TYR A 3 -0.56 30.03 18.11
N ASP A 4 -1.73 30.49 17.67
CA ASP A 4 -3.01 30.26 18.37
C ASP A 4 -3.71 29.05 17.74
N GLU A 5 -3.84 27.97 18.50
CA GLU A 5 -4.49 26.74 18.07
C GLU A 5 -5.99 26.96 17.91
N LYS A 6 -6.53 26.65 16.72
CA LYS A 6 -7.95 26.88 16.39
C LYS A 6 -8.89 25.76 16.84
N ILE A 7 -8.36 24.68 17.41
CA ILE A 7 -9.12 23.50 17.81
C ILE A 7 -8.79 23.12 19.24
N SER A 8 -9.76 22.54 19.95
CA SER A 8 -9.55 22.05 21.31
C SER A 8 -8.50 20.96 21.34
N ARG A 9 -7.60 21.03 22.32
CA ARG A 9 -6.62 19.97 22.58
C ARG A 9 -7.31 18.70 23.05
N ILE A 10 -6.85 17.59 22.52
CA ILE A 10 -7.12 16.25 23.03
C ILE A 10 -5.83 15.70 23.64
N TYR A 11 -5.94 14.94 24.72
CA TYR A 11 -4.81 14.38 25.45
C TYR A 11 -4.90 12.85 25.44
N PRO A 12 -4.54 12.20 24.32
CA PRO A 12 -4.61 10.75 24.22
C PRO A 12 -3.61 10.09 25.17
N THR A 13 -3.99 8.94 25.69
CA THR A 13 -3.11 8.04 26.42
C THR A 13 -2.04 7.45 25.49
N ARG A 14 -0.96 6.95 26.08
CA ARG A 14 0.09 6.25 25.34
C ARG A 14 -0.47 5.04 24.56
N GLU A 15 -1.43 4.32 25.14
CA GLU A 15 -2.04 3.15 24.53
C GLU A 15 -2.82 3.53 23.26
N GLU A 16 -3.66 4.56 23.34
CA GLU A 16 -4.39 5.10 22.19
C GLU A 16 -3.45 5.55 21.07
N MET A 17 -2.34 6.21 21.42
CA MET A 17 -1.32 6.60 20.45
C MET A 17 -0.62 5.40 19.82
N LEU A 18 -0.31 4.36 20.59
CA LEU A 18 0.35 3.16 20.05
C LEU A 18 -0.54 2.37 19.10
N ASN A 19 -1.86 2.44 19.21
CA ASN A 19 -2.79 1.89 18.22
C ASN A 19 -2.70 2.59 16.85
N ARG A 20 -2.03 3.75 16.78
CA ARG A 20 -1.75 4.47 15.53
C ARG A 20 -0.29 4.35 15.09
N VAL A 21 0.47 3.40 15.66
CA VAL A 21 1.88 3.16 15.32
C VAL A 21 2.05 1.77 14.74
N ALA A 22 2.34 1.70 13.44
CA ALA A 22 2.81 0.49 12.79
C ALA A 22 4.35 0.45 12.82
N ARG A 23 4.92 -0.63 13.36
CA ARG A 23 6.37 -0.85 13.36
C ARG A 23 6.73 -1.82 12.25
N TYR A 24 7.62 -1.45 11.33
CA TYR A 24 8.02 -2.28 10.20
C TYR A 24 8.39 -3.72 10.61
N ARG A 25 9.25 -3.86 11.62
CA ARG A 25 9.69 -5.14 12.20
C ARG A 25 8.56 -6.05 12.75
N SER A 26 7.35 -5.52 12.90
CA SER A 26 6.19 -6.22 13.43
C SER A 26 5.11 -6.43 12.36
N LEU A 27 5.33 -5.91 11.14
CA LEU A 27 4.43 -6.15 10.02
C LEU A 27 4.56 -7.59 9.54
N ARG A 28 3.45 -8.13 9.04
CA ARG A 28 3.39 -9.43 8.40
C ARG A 28 3.26 -9.24 6.89
N GLY A 29 4.21 -9.80 6.14
CA GLY A 29 4.15 -9.84 4.68
C GLY A 29 3.18 -10.92 4.20
N TYR A 30 2.57 -10.68 3.05
CA TYR A 30 1.69 -11.59 2.33
C TYR A 30 2.19 -11.72 0.89
N ASP A 31 2.40 -12.95 0.44
CA ASP A 31 2.89 -13.33 -0.89
C ASP A 31 1.79 -13.83 -1.83
N GLY A 32 0.52 -13.60 -1.46
CA GLY A 32 -0.64 -14.13 -2.16
C GLY A 32 -1.88 -13.24 -1.98
N GLY A 33 -2.95 -13.59 -2.70
CA GLY A 33 -4.24 -12.91 -2.59
C GLY A 33 -4.54 -11.91 -3.70
N LEU A 34 -3.63 -11.74 -4.66
CA LEU A 34 -3.87 -11.05 -5.92
C LEU A 34 -3.82 -12.04 -7.10
N ALA A 35 -4.42 -11.67 -8.22
CA ALA A 35 -4.58 -12.55 -9.38
C ALA A 35 -3.23 -13.04 -9.95
N ASP A 36 -2.20 -12.21 -9.84
CA ASP A 36 -0.86 -12.46 -10.38
C ASP A 36 0.11 -13.07 -9.36
N SER A 37 -0.27 -13.20 -8.08
CA SER A 37 0.69 -13.56 -7.01
C SER A 37 1.40 -14.90 -7.21
N ASN A 38 0.80 -15.83 -7.95
CA ASN A 38 1.38 -17.15 -8.22
C ASN A 38 2.27 -17.18 -9.48
N MET A 39 2.37 -16.07 -10.21
CA MET A 39 3.20 -15.98 -11.41
C MET A 39 4.68 -15.90 -10.99
N PRO A 40 5.58 -16.72 -11.57
CA PRO A 40 7.00 -16.75 -11.16
C PRO A 40 7.70 -15.39 -11.22
N ASP A 41 7.27 -14.54 -12.15
CA ASP A 41 7.84 -13.20 -12.35
C ASP A 41 7.20 -12.11 -11.49
N ALA A 42 6.13 -12.43 -10.76
CA ALA A 42 5.37 -11.48 -9.96
C ALA A 42 5.48 -11.69 -8.44
N VAL A 43 6.37 -12.59 -8.01
CA VAL A 43 6.56 -12.92 -6.59
C VAL A 43 7.04 -11.68 -5.81
N ARG A 44 6.27 -11.31 -4.78
CA ARG A 44 6.49 -10.15 -3.93
C ARG A 44 5.80 -10.35 -2.58
N PHE A 45 6.27 -9.64 -1.55
CA PHE A 45 5.56 -9.52 -0.28
C PHE A 45 4.87 -8.17 -0.19
N LEU A 46 3.59 -8.18 0.13
CA LEU A 46 2.80 -6.99 0.43
C LEU A 46 2.56 -6.92 1.94
N PHE A 47 2.79 -5.74 2.51
CA PHE A 47 2.60 -5.46 3.93
C PHE A 47 1.53 -4.41 4.08
N ASN A 48 0.41 -4.75 4.73
CA ASN A 48 -0.66 -3.80 4.96
C ASN A 48 -0.42 -2.99 6.23
N VAL A 49 -0.21 -1.69 6.09
CA VAL A 49 0.16 -0.79 7.20
C VAL A 49 -1.08 -0.04 7.68
N ILE A 50 -1.68 0.75 6.80
CA ILE A 50 -2.92 1.50 7.02
C ILE A 50 -3.93 0.93 6.02
N GLY A 51 -5.03 0.39 6.52
CA GLY A 51 -5.97 -0.32 5.66
C GLY A 51 -7.42 -0.10 6.01
N PHE A 52 -8.20 0.26 4.99
CA PHE A 52 -9.65 0.23 5.01
C PHE A 52 -10.13 -1.18 5.33
N GLN A 53 -11.09 -1.27 6.24
CA GLN A 53 -11.74 -2.55 6.55
C GLN A 53 -12.90 -2.74 5.58
N PRO A 54 -12.81 -3.67 4.61
CA PRO A 54 -13.92 -3.93 3.70
C PRO A 54 -15.19 -4.28 4.51
N PRO A 55 -16.38 -3.83 4.07
CA PRO A 55 -17.61 -4.19 4.73
C PRO A 55 -17.78 -5.72 4.73
N PRO A 56 -18.53 -6.30 5.68
CA PRO A 56 -18.65 -7.77 5.84
C PRO A 56 -19.10 -8.52 4.58
N ASN A 57 -19.80 -7.83 3.67
CA ASN A 57 -20.27 -8.38 2.40
C ASN A 57 -19.51 -7.70 1.24
N GLU A 58 -18.42 -8.31 0.78
CA GLU A 58 -17.70 -7.91 -0.43
C GLU A 58 -18.50 -8.40 -1.65
N SER A 59 -19.30 -7.52 -2.28
CA SER A 59 -19.96 -7.80 -3.55
C SER A 59 -19.62 -6.73 -4.58
N GLY A 60 -18.92 -7.13 -5.64
CA GLY A 60 -18.68 -6.31 -6.83
C GLY A 60 -17.26 -5.76 -6.92
N GLY A 61 -16.37 -6.48 -7.63
CA GLY A 61 -15.20 -6.00 -8.39
C GLY A 61 -14.08 -5.24 -7.67
N ALA A 62 -14.39 -4.38 -6.70
CA ALA A 62 -13.45 -3.56 -5.95
C ALA A 62 -12.74 -4.41 -4.88
N GLY A 63 -11.57 -4.93 -5.23
CA GLY A 63 -10.68 -5.62 -4.30
C GLY A 63 -9.75 -4.64 -3.57
N SER A 64 -9.32 -4.99 -2.36
CA SER A 64 -8.22 -4.26 -1.71
C SER A 64 -6.92 -4.43 -2.52
N PRO A 65 -6.04 -3.39 -2.63
CA PRO A 65 -4.77 -3.48 -3.37
C PRO A 65 -3.78 -4.48 -2.76
N VAL A 66 -4.05 -4.97 -1.54
CA VAL A 66 -3.29 -6.01 -0.86
C VAL A 66 -4.06 -7.34 -0.77
N GLY A 67 -5.23 -7.43 -1.38
CA GLY A 67 -6.15 -8.56 -1.26
C GLY A 67 -6.95 -8.55 0.05
N ALA A 68 -8.14 -9.17 0.03
CA ALA A 68 -9.11 -9.12 1.11
C ALA A 68 -8.57 -9.62 2.47
N ARG A 69 -7.72 -10.66 2.45
CA ARG A 69 -7.13 -11.22 3.67
C ARG A 69 -6.11 -10.28 4.31
N ALA A 70 -5.25 -9.65 3.52
CA ALA A 70 -4.28 -8.68 4.04
C ALA A 70 -4.99 -7.39 4.48
N ALA A 71 -6.06 -6.97 3.78
CA ALA A 71 -6.89 -5.82 4.13
C ALA A 71 -7.39 -5.87 5.60
N ARG A 72 -7.94 -7.02 6.00
CA ARG A 72 -8.44 -7.27 7.37
C ARG A 72 -7.36 -7.30 8.46
N MET A 73 -6.09 -7.33 8.06
CA MET A 73 -4.92 -7.48 8.92
C MET A 73 -4.06 -6.22 8.96
N SER A 74 -4.58 -5.05 8.54
CA SER A 74 -3.85 -3.79 8.67
C SER A 74 -3.44 -3.53 10.12
N SER A 75 -2.23 -2.99 10.27
CA SER A 75 -1.68 -2.65 11.59
C SER A 75 -2.40 -1.45 12.20
N ILE A 76 -2.79 -0.49 11.36
CA ILE A 76 -3.63 0.65 11.73
C ILE A 76 -4.91 0.55 10.92
N LYS A 77 -6.01 0.28 11.62
CA LYS A 77 -7.35 0.18 11.04
C LYS A 77 -7.95 1.57 10.97
N ILE A 78 -8.37 1.97 9.78
CA ILE A 78 -9.02 3.25 9.53
C ILE A 78 -10.29 3.03 8.71
N SER A 79 -11.22 3.98 8.80
CA SER A 79 -12.42 4.03 7.97
C SER A 79 -12.26 5.01 6.80
N GLU A 80 -11.21 5.82 6.84
CA GLU A 80 -10.91 6.90 5.90
C GLU A 80 -10.37 6.35 4.57
N GLY A 81 -10.68 7.03 3.47
CA GLY A 81 -10.60 6.53 2.08
C GLY A 81 -9.20 6.46 1.45
N PHE A 82 -8.18 6.03 2.19
CA PHE A 82 -6.85 5.73 1.62
C PHE A 82 -6.25 4.48 2.26
N ASN A 83 -5.31 3.83 1.57
CA ASN A 83 -4.54 2.71 2.10
C ASN A 83 -3.06 3.05 2.00
N LEU A 84 -2.25 2.47 2.91
CA LEU A 84 -0.80 2.51 2.84
C LEU A 84 -0.27 1.10 3.09
N GLY A 85 0.58 0.65 2.18
CA GLY A 85 1.29 -0.61 2.31
C GLY A 85 2.74 -0.49 1.87
N TYR A 86 3.54 -1.50 2.23
CA TYR A 86 4.87 -1.69 1.65
C TYR A 86 4.85 -2.87 0.67
N CYS A 87 5.68 -2.78 -0.35
CA CYS A 87 5.94 -3.88 -1.28
C CYS A 87 7.43 -4.21 -1.21
N GLU A 88 7.76 -5.48 -0.99
CA GLU A 88 9.10 -6.01 -1.15
C GLU A 88 9.11 -7.00 -2.32
N ALA A 89 10.07 -6.83 -3.23
CA ALA A 89 10.24 -7.72 -4.36
C ALA A 89 11.74 -7.95 -4.61
N LEU A 90 12.09 -9.11 -5.18
CA LEU A 90 13.44 -9.34 -5.68
C LEU A 90 13.68 -8.51 -6.96
N PRO A 91 14.94 -8.24 -7.34
CA PRO A 91 15.24 -7.54 -8.60
C PRO A 91 14.55 -8.20 -9.81
N GLY A 92 13.91 -7.38 -10.64
CA GLY A 92 13.15 -7.85 -11.81
C GLY A 92 11.79 -8.49 -11.49
N ARG A 93 11.32 -8.39 -10.24
CA ARG A 93 9.99 -8.84 -9.80
C ARG A 93 9.14 -7.66 -9.37
N GLY A 94 7.82 -7.84 -9.35
CA GLY A 94 6.87 -6.81 -8.95
C GLY A 94 5.43 -7.22 -9.29
N PRO A 95 4.45 -6.34 -9.09
CA PRO A 95 3.13 -6.55 -9.67
C PRO A 95 3.22 -6.63 -11.20
N MET A 96 2.45 -7.53 -11.81
CA MET A 96 2.31 -7.53 -13.27
C MET A 96 1.64 -6.25 -13.75
N MET A 97 1.84 -5.87 -15.02
CA MET A 97 1.15 -4.72 -15.62
C MET A 97 -0.38 -4.89 -15.53
N HIS A 98 -1.07 -3.87 -15.00
CA HIS A 98 -2.53 -3.79 -14.94
C HIS A 98 -2.95 -2.35 -14.64
N ASN A 99 -4.25 -2.09 -14.63
CA ASN A 99 -4.85 -0.80 -14.29
C ASN A 99 -6.01 -0.95 -13.29
N HIS A 100 -6.34 0.14 -12.61
CA HIS A 100 -7.48 0.25 -11.69
C HIS A 100 -8.27 1.54 -11.98
N ASP A 101 -9.45 1.66 -11.38
CA ASP A 101 -10.27 2.88 -11.34
C ASP A 101 -9.92 3.79 -10.14
N THR A 102 -8.85 3.48 -9.41
CA THR A 102 -8.31 4.24 -8.28
C THR A 102 -6.91 4.80 -8.57
N ASN A 103 -6.54 5.88 -7.87
CA ASN A 103 -5.18 6.42 -7.93
C ASN A 103 -4.28 5.74 -6.89
N GLU A 104 -3.05 5.45 -7.28
CA GLU A 104 -1.99 4.97 -6.39
C GLU A 104 -0.78 5.91 -6.49
N THR A 105 -0.03 6.03 -5.40
CA THR A 105 1.22 6.81 -5.36
C THR A 105 2.28 5.91 -4.75
N PHE A 106 3.39 5.74 -5.46
CA PHE A 106 4.50 4.89 -5.05
C PHE A 106 5.62 5.75 -4.50
N ILE A 107 6.21 5.35 -3.38
CA ILE A 107 7.39 5.97 -2.82
C ILE A 107 8.47 4.91 -2.76
N THR A 108 9.60 5.13 -3.43
CA THR A 108 10.68 4.15 -3.44
C THR A 108 11.41 4.17 -2.10
N MET A 109 11.12 3.23 -1.20
CA MET A 109 11.73 3.24 0.14
C MET A 109 13.20 2.78 0.12
N THR A 110 13.50 1.73 -0.65
CA THR A 110 14.83 1.13 -0.78
C THR A 110 15.03 0.54 -2.17
N GLY A 111 16.28 0.42 -2.60
CA GLY A 111 16.63 -0.10 -3.93
C GLY A 111 16.29 0.89 -5.05
N LYS A 112 16.41 0.41 -6.29
CA LYS A 112 16.02 1.13 -7.50
C LYS A 112 14.86 0.40 -8.15
N TRP A 113 13.82 1.15 -8.53
CA TRP A 113 12.60 0.58 -9.09
C TRP A 113 12.35 1.13 -10.48
N ARG A 114 11.63 0.35 -11.31
CA ARG A 114 11.16 0.79 -12.62
C ARG A 114 9.64 0.83 -12.59
N ALA A 115 9.06 2.00 -12.81
CA ALA A 115 7.63 2.17 -13.03
C ALA A 115 7.38 2.19 -14.53
N SER A 116 6.55 1.28 -15.03
CA SER A 116 6.26 1.12 -16.46
C SER A 116 4.78 1.30 -16.74
N TRP A 117 4.44 1.78 -17.94
CA TRP A 117 3.08 1.88 -18.43
C TRP A 117 3.02 1.67 -19.95
N GLU A 118 1.85 1.27 -20.45
CA GLU A 118 1.61 1.10 -21.88
C GLU A 118 1.12 2.41 -22.52
N LEU A 119 1.63 2.70 -23.72
CA LEU A 119 1.16 3.76 -24.59
C LEU A 119 0.07 3.23 -25.53
N GLU A 120 -0.70 4.12 -26.17
CA GLU A 120 -1.78 3.72 -27.11
C GLU A 120 -1.28 2.86 -28.29
N ASN A 121 -0.01 3.01 -28.68
CA ASN A 121 0.62 2.22 -29.74
C ASN A 121 1.15 0.85 -29.27
N SER A 122 0.83 0.43 -28.03
CA SER A 122 1.31 -0.79 -27.39
C SER A 122 2.81 -0.82 -27.07
N GLU A 123 3.53 0.31 -27.18
CA GLU A 123 4.88 0.43 -26.63
C GLU A 123 4.84 0.57 -25.11
N VAL A 124 5.85 0.03 -24.43
CA VAL A 124 6.00 0.15 -22.97
C VAL A 124 7.00 1.25 -22.67
N GLU A 125 6.51 2.29 -22.00
CA GLU A 125 7.35 3.37 -21.49
C GLU A 125 7.66 3.15 -20.00
N HIS A 126 8.71 3.78 -19.50
CA HIS A 126 9.09 3.66 -18.10
C HIS A 126 9.86 4.86 -17.56
N VAL A 127 9.88 4.96 -16.23
CA VAL A 127 10.82 5.78 -15.47
C VAL A 127 11.48 4.92 -14.40
N ASP A 128 12.78 5.15 -14.20
CA ASP A 128 13.52 4.54 -13.10
C ASP A 128 13.53 5.50 -11.90
N LEU A 129 13.16 4.99 -10.73
CA LEU A 129 13.03 5.73 -9.48
C LEU A 129 14.14 5.36 -8.50
N GLU A 130 14.76 6.37 -7.91
CA GLU A 130 15.75 6.24 -6.84
C GLU A 130 15.08 6.25 -5.45
N PRO A 131 15.78 5.84 -4.38
CA PRO A 131 15.24 5.95 -3.03
C PRO A 131 14.74 7.36 -2.70
N LEU A 132 13.52 7.41 -2.20
CA LEU A 132 12.73 8.58 -1.80
C LEU A 132 12.10 9.39 -2.95
N ASP A 133 12.16 8.89 -4.20
CA ASP A 133 11.36 9.42 -5.30
C ASP A 133 9.87 9.02 -5.18
N VAL A 134 9.00 9.87 -5.74
CA VAL A 134 7.52 9.78 -5.77
C VAL A 134 7.01 10.07 -7.18
#